data_AF-A0A0S9R861-F1
#
_entry.id   AF-A0A0S9R861-F1
#
_cell.length_a   1.000
_cell.length_b   1.000
_cell.length_c   1.000
_cell.angle_alpha   90.00
_cell.angle_beta   90.00
_cell.angle_gamma   90.00
#
_symmetry.space_group_name_H-M   'P 1'
#
loop_
_entity.id
_entity.type
_entity.pdbx_description
1 polymer ?
#
loop_
_entity_poly.entity_id
_entity_poly.type
_entity_poly.pdbx_seq_one_letter_code
_entity_poly.pdbx_strand_id
1 'polypeptide(L)'
;MSAQEPTISSSGDEVKYTDPALEGEPTATVEGVLREVVVERAESDGHGEGGHVGAEVGEPVLVTDDGSVVPVDLAALAGGEEALEELDLAGAPVVAELVESASLESALDGTVTQAVDVATAVFDRSETTATTGAHRAYVAIVANSGSVDATSTIESRIAAGLTWWSQETGATFSRAGTVRYSSGRADRCGFGDVSGLWSEAMQRFPTVDFSAAGNHLVVVVDDQCDGTGVGTIGGSVADGGLVTLTESSRVFTPTLVHEVGHNLGLRHANLESVEYWDLYSPMGLAVSGSGTTALDTEYRAQLGLARSGEVEVVPSGTAVTRTLAARGSTSGLRGLEVRSGGTSHWVEWRPATGRDASSYYAREATGSVWVSGTRKYPTGVTVSTRATDGTGVTSLRPRLDGSVRQGAWKAGQSYVSGSVTVRVDAISSSAATVTVANGVAAPPATVVAATPLVSGVAKVGSRLTGRTGTWTPGVTFAYQWRLDGATVTGATASTFVPAASHRGKRVSVRVTGSLLGLLPISRTSASTAAVVPGTLTHSTPRISGTVKVGRRLSALRGTWTSGTTFSYRWYANGKAIYRATRSTYVPTRGVKGKRLTVKVTGRKSGYTTVTRTSARTTTVK
;
A
#
# COMPACT_ATOMS: atom_id res chain seq x y z
N MET A 1 -44.78 -40.83 5.17
CA MET A 1 -44.60 -40.27 3.83
C MET A 1 -43.43 -39.32 3.95
N SER A 2 -42.33 -39.51 3.23
CA SER A 2 -41.27 -38.47 3.22
C SER A 2 -41.89 -37.21 2.66
N ALA A 3 -41.76 -36.09 3.38
CA ALA A 3 -42.03 -34.78 2.81
C ALA A 3 -41.16 -34.62 1.57
N GLN A 4 -41.75 -34.12 0.49
CA GLN A 4 -41.05 -33.90 -0.76
C GLN A 4 -40.15 -32.68 -0.57
N GLU A 5 -38.86 -32.83 -0.86
CA GLU A 5 -37.90 -31.74 -0.67
C GLU A 5 -38.21 -30.59 -1.65
N PRO A 6 -37.97 -29.33 -1.25
CA PRO A 6 -38.10 -28.18 -2.14
C PRO A 6 -37.18 -28.26 -3.35
N THR A 7 -37.58 -27.56 -4.41
CA THR A 7 -36.99 -27.71 -5.74
C THR A 7 -36.61 -26.36 -6.34
N ILE A 8 -35.49 -26.36 -7.06
CA ILE A 8 -35.01 -25.21 -7.85
C ILE A 8 -34.97 -25.61 -9.32
N SER A 9 -35.46 -24.73 -10.17
CA SER A 9 -35.31 -24.86 -11.62
C SER A 9 -34.83 -23.55 -12.22
N SER A 10 -33.98 -23.63 -13.24
CA SER A 10 -33.49 -22.47 -13.97
C SER A 10 -33.88 -22.56 -15.45
N SER A 11 -34.36 -21.46 -16.02
CA SER A 11 -34.76 -21.36 -17.42
C SER A 11 -34.34 -20.00 -17.99
N GLY A 12 -33.21 -19.98 -18.70
CA GLY A 12 -32.59 -18.71 -19.12
C GLY A 12 -32.14 -17.92 -17.88
N ASP A 13 -32.50 -16.64 -17.84
CA ASP A 13 -32.18 -15.74 -16.74
C ASP A 13 -33.13 -15.91 -15.54
N GLU A 14 -34.22 -16.67 -15.68
CA GLU A 14 -35.15 -16.92 -14.58
C GLU A 14 -34.68 -18.08 -13.70
N VAL A 15 -34.82 -17.94 -12.37
CA VAL A 15 -34.76 -19.05 -11.40
C VAL A 15 -36.08 -19.15 -10.70
N LYS A 16 -36.58 -20.37 -10.52
CA LYS A 16 -37.77 -20.64 -9.73
C LYS A 16 -37.48 -21.59 -8.59
N TYR A 17 -37.80 -21.16 -7.38
CA TYR A 17 -37.89 -21.96 -6.17
C TYR A 17 -39.35 -22.37 -5.90
N THR A 18 -39.56 -23.57 -5.39
CA THR A 18 -40.87 -24.08 -5.00
C THR A 18 -40.72 -25.07 -3.84
N ASP A 19 -41.51 -24.87 -2.78
CA ASP A 19 -41.68 -25.82 -1.68
C ASP A 19 -42.98 -26.61 -1.84
N PRO A 20 -42.91 -27.90 -2.24
CA PRO A 20 -44.10 -28.74 -2.37
C PRO A 20 -44.84 -29.00 -1.04
N ALA A 21 -44.18 -28.85 0.11
CA ALA A 21 -44.82 -29.04 1.42
C ALA A 21 -45.84 -27.94 1.74
N LEU A 22 -45.71 -26.78 1.08
CA LEU A 22 -46.58 -25.62 1.23
C LEU A 22 -47.56 -25.48 0.05
N GLU A 23 -47.65 -26.49 -0.82
CA GLU A 23 -48.55 -26.46 -1.98
C GLU A 23 -50.02 -26.34 -1.54
N GLY A 24 -50.65 -25.23 -1.89
CA GLY A 24 -52.07 -24.97 -1.61
C GLY A 24 -52.35 -24.25 -0.29
N GLU A 25 -51.32 -23.89 0.49
CA GLU A 25 -51.47 -22.96 1.60
C GLU A 25 -51.86 -21.55 1.10
N PRO A 26 -52.59 -20.75 1.89
CA PRO A 26 -52.90 -19.37 1.53
C PRO A 26 -51.60 -18.54 1.50
N THR A 27 -51.39 -17.82 0.39
CA THR A 27 -50.20 -16.99 0.18
C THR A 27 -50.58 -15.56 -0.19
N ALA A 28 -49.66 -14.64 0.09
CA ALA A 28 -49.67 -13.30 -0.43
C ALA A 28 -48.46 -13.09 -1.35
N THR A 29 -48.70 -12.51 -2.53
CA THR A 29 -47.65 -12.11 -3.46
C THR A 29 -46.91 -10.89 -2.92
N VAL A 30 -45.60 -11.01 -2.78
CA VAL A 30 -44.70 -9.91 -2.41
C VAL A 30 -43.67 -9.73 -3.52
N GLU A 31 -43.56 -8.50 -4.01
CA GLU A 31 -42.54 -8.10 -4.98
C GLU A 31 -41.44 -7.32 -4.27
N GLY A 32 -40.18 -7.59 -4.62
CA GLY A 32 -39.05 -6.89 -4.03
C GLY A 32 -37.73 -7.32 -4.64
N VAL A 33 -36.66 -7.07 -3.89
CA VAL A 33 -35.30 -7.51 -4.24
C VAL A 33 -34.77 -8.42 -3.15
N LEU A 34 -34.30 -9.61 -3.53
CA LEU A 34 -33.67 -10.55 -2.61
C LEU A 34 -32.28 -10.03 -2.23
N ARG A 35 -31.97 -10.05 -0.93
CA ARG A 35 -30.65 -9.69 -0.42
C ARG A 35 -30.21 -10.73 0.61
N GLU A 36 -28.95 -11.18 0.52
CA GLU A 36 -28.31 -11.88 1.64
C GLU A 36 -27.94 -10.87 2.73
N VAL A 37 -27.89 -11.32 3.98
CA VAL A 37 -27.51 -10.48 5.13
C VAL A 37 -26.23 -11.01 5.76
N VAL A 38 -25.27 -10.12 5.98
CA VAL A 38 -24.00 -10.42 6.63
C VAL A 38 -23.93 -9.65 7.94
N VAL A 39 -23.75 -10.36 9.05
CA VAL A 39 -23.64 -9.77 10.39
C VAL A 39 -22.21 -9.85 10.90
N GLU A 40 -21.58 -8.70 11.12
CA GLU A 40 -20.29 -8.59 11.78
C GLU A 40 -20.45 -8.40 13.29
N ARG A 41 -20.22 -9.46 14.08
CA ARG A 41 -20.17 -9.34 15.55
C ARG A 41 -18.78 -8.92 16.01
N ALA A 42 -18.73 -8.06 17.04
CA ALA A 42 -17.47 -7.65 17.66
C ALA A 42 -16.78 -8.86 18.34
N GLU A 43 -15.44 -8.92 18.28
CA GLU A 43 -14.67 -9.86 19.11
C GLU A 43 -14.98 -9.59 20.58
N SER A 44 -15.38 -10.60 21.36
CA SER A 44 -15.29 -10.48 22.81
C SER A 44 -13.81 -10.30 23.19
N ASP A 45 -13.47 -9.26 23.95
CA ASP A 45 -12.13 -8.78 24.34
C ASP A 45 -11.23 -9.77 25.14
N GLY A 46 -11.27 -11.08 24.86
CA GLY A 46 -10.50 -12.11 25.54
C GLY A 46 -9.20 -12.42 24.81
N HIS A 47 -8.08 -11.86 25.27
CA HIS A 47 -6.75 -12.28 24.84
C HIS A 47 -6.58 -13.81 24.82
N GLY A 48 -6.22 -14.37 23.66
CA GLY A 48 -5.58 -15.68 23.56
C GLY A 48 -6.12 -16.54 22.43
N GLU A 49 -5.36 -16.59 21.34
CA GLU A 49 -5.33 -17.67 20.33
C GLU A 49 -6.64 -18.44 20.09
N GLY A 50 -7.39 -18.06 19.03
CA GLY A 50 -8.36 -18.96 18.38
C GLY A 50 -9.83 -18.55 18.41
N GLY A 51 -10.18 -17.32 18.77
CA GLY A 51 -11.52 -16.79 18.49
C GLY A 51 -11.70 -16.63 16.99
N HIS A 52 -12.59 -17.42 16.39
CA HIS A 52 -13.02 -17.19 15.02
C HIS A 52 -13.82 -15.89 14.99
N VAL A 53 -13.31 -14.86 14.28
CA VAL A 53 -14.17 -13.82 13.72
C VAL A 53 -14.88 -14.52 12.57
N GLY A 54 -16.06 -15.06 12.86
CA GLY A 54 -16.96 -15.57 11.83
C GLY A 54 -18.05 -14.54 11.65
N ALA A 55 -18.25 -14.07 10.42
CA ALA A 55 -19.53 -13.45 10.11
C ALA A 55 -20.63 -14.50 10.32
N GLU A 56 -21.67 -14.15 11.07
CA GLU A 56 -22.90 -14.94 11.02
C GLU A 56 -23.67 -14.42 9.81
N VAL A 57 -23.96 -15.32 8.88
CA VAL A 57 -24.91 -14.99 7.81
C VAL A 57 -26.30 -14.98 8.47
N GLY A 58 -27.06 -13.94 8.15
CA GLY A 58 -28.43 -13.78 8.60
C GLY A 58 -29.39 -14.29 7.54
N GLU A 59 -30.61 -14.61 7.95
CA GLU A 59 -31.68 -15.00 7.03
C GLU A 59 -31.81 -14.00 5.87
N PRO A 60 -31.93 -14.49 4.63
CA PRO A 60 -32.08 -13.61 3.48
C PRO A 60 -33.36 -12.77 3.63
N VAL A 61 -33.32 -11.56 3.07
CA VAL A 61 -34.42 -10.61 3.19
C VAL A 61 -34.94 -10.20 1.82
N LEU A 62 -36.25 -10.00 1.74
CA LEU A 62 -36.91 -9.29 0.67
C LEU A 62 -37.02 -7.82 1.04
N VAL A 63 -36.37 -6.96 0.27
CA VAL A 63 -36.51 -5.51 0.38
C VAL A 63 -37.57 -5.05 -0.62
N THR A 64 -38.69 -4.61 -0.08
CA THR A 64 -39.84 -4.13 -0.86
C THR A 64 -39.71 -2.64 -1.17
N ASP A 65 -40.42 -2.18 -2.20
CA ASP A 65 -40.46 -0.77 -2.59
C ASP A 65 -41.26 0.11 -1.60
N ASP A 66 -42.19 -0.50 -0.87
CA ASP A 66 -43.07 0.16 0.10
C ASP A 66 -42.42 0.46 1.47
N GLY A 67 -41.19 -0.01 1.68
CA GLY A 67 -40.42 0.29 2.88
C GLY A 67 -40.34 -0.86 3.89
N SER A 68 -40.76 -2.07 3.52
CA SER A 68 -40.72 -3.26 4.37
C SER A 68 -39.51 -4.16 4.07
N VAL A 69 -38.88 -4.68 5.12
CA VAL A 69 -37.84 -5.70 5.05
C VAL A 69 -38.38 -7.00 5.62
N VAL A 70 -38.61 -7.98 4.75
CA VAL A 70 -39.24 -9.26 5.11
C VAL A 70 -38.16 -10.35 5.12
N PRO A 71 -37.74 -10.87 6.29
CA PRO A 71 -36.88 -12.05 6.32
C PRO A 71 -37.67 -13.27 5.81
N VAL A 72 -37.05 -14.06 4.94
CA VAL A 72 -37.70 -15.19 4.29
C VAL A 72 -36.95 -16.48 4.55
N ASP A 73 -37.70 -17.54 4.84
CA ASP A 73 -37.15 -18.88 4.98
C ASP A 73 -37.05 -19.51 3.59
N LEU A 74 -35.81 -19.59 3.13
CA LEU A 74 -35.43 -20.32 1.91
C LEU A 74 -34.53 -21.51 2.25
N ALA A 75 -34.68 -22.11 3.45
CA ALA A 75 -33.84 -23.18 4.00
C ALA A 75 -33.64 -24.37 3.06
N ALA A 76 -34.51 -24.51 2.06
CA ALA A 76 -34.48 -25.59 1.11
C ALA A 76 -34.02 -25.22 -0.31
N LEU A 77 -33.34 -24.08 -0.49
CA LEU A 77 -32.52 -23.81 -1.68
C LEU A 77 -31.31 -24.78 -1.83
N ALA A 78 -31.35 -25.98 -1.23
CA ALA A 78 -30.41 -27.10 -1.39
C ALA A 78 -29.01 -26.91 -0.79
N GLY A 79 -28.92 -26.71 0.53
CA GLY A 79 -27.65 -26.80 1.27
C GLY A 79 -27.42 -25.72 2.33
N GLY A 80 -28.33 -24.74 2.43
CA GLY A 80 -28.17 -23.55 3.26
C GLY A 80 -27.72 -22.34 2.44
N GLU A 81 -27.22 -21.30 3.10
CA GLU A 81 -26.86 -19.99 2.51
C GLU A 81 -25.77 -20.08 1.42
N GLU A 82 -24.92 -21.12 1.43
CA GLU A 82 -23.93 -21.38 0.37
C GLU A 82 -24.60 -21.54 -1.01
N ALA A 83 -25.86 -21.96 -1.07
CA ALA A 83 -26.58 -22.13 -2.33
C ALA A 83 -27.03 -20.81 -2.98
N LEU A 84 -27.32 -19.77 -2.18
CA LEU A 84 -27.61 -18.44 -2.72
C LEU A 84 -26.38 -17.81 -3.37
N GLU A 85 -25.21 -18.05 -2.76
CA GLU A 85 -23.91 -17.66 -3.33
C GLU A 85 -23.62 -18.38 -4.65
N GLU A 86 -23.88 -19.69 -4.73
CA GLU A 86 -23.68 -20.46 -5.96
C GLU A 86 -24.65 -20.05 -7.08
N LEU A 87 -25.86 -19.61 -6.73
CA LEU A 87 -26.90 -19.23 -7.68
C LEU A 87 -26.86 -17.75 -8.10
N ASP A 88 -26.07 -16.93 -7.40
CA ASP A 88 -25.88 -15.50 -7.65
C ASP A 88 -27.20 -14.71 -7.71
N LEU A 89 -28.07 -14.93 -6.72
CA LEU A 89 -29.41 -14.32 -6.66
C LEU A 89 -29.44 -13.02 -5.83
N ALA A 90 -28.33 -12.63 -5.22
CA ALA A 90 -28.25 -11.40 -4.44
C ALA A 90 -28.48 -10.19 -5.35
N GLY A 91 -29.44 -9.34 -4.98
CA GLY A 91 -29.84 -8.18 -5.78
C GLY A 91 -30.79 -8.48 -6.93
N ALA A 92 -31.20 -9.74 -7.14
CA ALA A 92 -32.19 -10.10 -8.13
C ALA A 92 -33.58 -9.57 -7.73
N PRO A 93 -34.33 -8.95 -8.66
CA PRO A 93 -35.76 -8.77 -8.50
C PRO A 93 -36.43 -10.13 -8.31
N VAL A 94 -37.39 -10.17 -7.39
CA VAL A 94 -38.08 -11.39 -7.01
C VAL A 94 -39.57 -11.12 -6.82
N VAL A 95 -40.36 -12.08 -7.33
CA VAL A 95 -41.79 -12.20 -7.02
C VAL A 95 -41.94 -13.46 -6.18
N ALA A 96 -42.33 -13.30 -4.92
CA ALA A 96 -42.45 -14.39 -3.95
C ALA A 96 -43.91 -14.55 -3.49
N GLU A 97 -44.37 -15.79 -3.43
CA GLU A 97 -45.62 -16.17 -2.77
C GLU A 97 -45.27 -16.60 -1.33
N LEU A 98 -45.53 -15.69 -0.37
CA LEU A 98 -45.22 -15.90 1.04
C LEU A 98 -46.44 -16.44 1.78
N VAL A 99 -46.25 -17.40 2.68
CA VAL A 99 -47.35 -18.00 3.44
C VAL A 99 -48.00 -16.95 4.36
N GLU A 100 -49.32 -16.79 4.25
CA GLU A 100 -50.09 -15.89 5.13
C GLU A 100 -50.01 -16.38 6.59
N SER A 101 -49.31 -15.61 7.42
CA SER A 101 -49.02 -15.96 8.81
C SER A 101 -48.83 -14.72 9.67
N ALA A 102 -48.86 -14.88 11.00
CA ALA A 102 -48.55 -13.80 11.94
C ALA A 102 -47.12 -13.25 11.73
N SER A 103 -46.21 -14.07 11.21
CA SER A 103 -44.85 -13.66 10.86
C SER A 103 -44.83 -12.69 9.70
N LEU A 104 -45.59 -12.97 8.64
CA LEU A 104 -45.74 -12.07 7.50
C LEU A 104 -46.40 -10.75 7.91
N GLU A 105 -47.47 -10.80 8.70
CA GLU A 105 -48.11 -9.61 9.25
C GLU A 105 -47.10 -8.75 10.05
N SER A 106 -46.32 -9.39 10.93
CA SER A 106 -45.28 -8.71 11.72
C SER A 106 -44.11 -8.20 10.89
N ALA A 107 -43.81 -8.82 9.75
CA ALA A 107 -42.74 -8.35 8.87
C ALA A 107 -43.18 -7.09 8.11
N LEU A 108 -44.41 -7.08 7.61
CA LEU A 108 -45.00 -5.96 6.87
C LEU A 108 -45.30 -4.75 7.76
N ASP A 109 -45.58 -4.95 9.05
CA ASP A 109 -45.74 -3.85 10.00
C ASP A 109 -44.41 -3.37 10.63
N GLY A 110 -43.30 -4.05 10.30
CA GLY A 110 -41.95 -3.76 10.79
C GLY A 110 -41.66 -4.29 12.20
N THR A 111 -42.53 -5.13 12.79
CA THR A 111 -42.33 -5.81 14.08
C THR A 111 -41.88 -7.27 13.91
N VAL A 112 -40.89 -7.48 13.05
CA VAL A 112 -40.33 -8.80 12.69
C VAL A 112 -40.10 -9.69 13.92
N THR A 113 -40.72 -10.87 13.90
CA THR A 113 -40.62 -11.87 14.96
C THR A 113 -39.81 -13.11 14.56
N GLN A 114 -39.87 -13.49 13.28
CA GLN A 114 -39.18 -14.63 12.68
C GLN A 114 -39.23 -14.54 11.14
N ALA A 115 -38.50 -15.41 10.45
CA ALA A 115 -38.57 -15.55 9.00
C ALA A 115 -39.95 -16.04 8.52
N VAL A 116 -40.31 -15.70 7.29
CA VAL A 116 -41.58 -16.06 6.64
C VAL A 116 -41.35 -17.20 5.65
N ASP A 117 -42.16 -18.25 5.75
CA ASP A 117 -42.11 -19.39 4.83
C ASP A 117 -42.42 -18.97 3.39
N VAL A 118 -41.62 -19.45 2.44
CA VAL A 118 -41.77 -19.17 1.01
C VAL A 118 -42.35 -20.38 0.29
N ALA A 119 -43.57 -20.26 -0.21
CA ALA A 119 -44.19 -21.34 -1.00
C ALA A 119 -43.57 -21.41 -2.41
N THR A 120 -43.44 -20.26 -3.09
CA THR A 120 -42.73 -20.16 -4.38
C THR A 120 -42.01 -18.82 -4.49
N ALA A 121 -40.89 -18.79 -5.20
CA ALA A 121 -40.22 -17.54 -5.56
C ALA A 121 -39.65 -17.62 -6.98
N VAL A 122 -39.82 -16.54 -7.74
CA VAL A 122 -39.26 -16.39 -9.10
C VAL A 122 -38.29 -15.23 -9.10
N PHE A 123 -37.05 -15.50 -9.50
CA PHE A 123 -35.93 -14.57 -9.51
C PHE A 123 -35.52 -14.24 -10.95
N ASP A 124 -35.26 -12.98 -11.23
CA ASP A 124 -34.71 -12.51 -12.50
C ASP A 124 -33.20 -12.24 -12.36
N ARG A 125 -32.36 -13.08 -12.97
CA ARG A 125 -30.90 -12.93 -13.00
C ARG A 125 -30.40 -12.06 -14.15
N SER A 126 -31.29 -11.40 -14.90
CA SER A 126 -30.84 -10.62 -16.05
C SER A 126 -29.77 -9.62 -15.61
N GLU A 127 -28.57 -9.78 -16.18
CA GLU A 127 -27.45 -8.87 -15.95
C GLU A 127 -27.88 -7.49 -16.45
N THR A 128 -28.41 -6.65 -15.58
CA THR A 128 -28.54 -5.23 -15.89
C THR A 128 -27.12 -4.75 -16.12
N THR A 129 -26.76 -4.44 -17.36
CA THR A 129 -25.45 -3.85 -17.68
C THR A 129 -25.28 -2.60 -16.81
N ALA A 130 -24.56 -2.76 -15.71
CA ALA A 130 -24.53 -1.80 -14.62
C ALA A 130 -23.81 -0.54 -15.10
N THR A 131 -24.58 0.44 -15.59
CA THR A 131 -24.05 1.79 -15.70
C THR A 131 -23.94 2.33 -14.29
N THR A 132 -22.74 2.70 -13.87
CA THR A 132 -22.47 3.31 -12.54
C THR A 132 -23.36 4.53 -12.33
N GLY A 133 -24.51 4.31 -11.69
CA GLY A 133 -25.48 5.34 -11.34
C GLY A 133 -24.95 6.24 -10.22
N ALA A 134 -25.74 7.24 -9.82
CA ALA A 134 -25.43 8.01 -8.63
C ALA A 134 -25.90 7.25 -7.39
N HIS A 135 -24.99 6.99 -6.47
CA HIS A 135 -25.27 6.39 -5.17
C HIS A 135 -25.65 7.45 -4.13
N ARG A 136 -26.65 7.15 -3.32
CA ARG A 136 -27.29 8.04 -2.37
C ARG A 136 -27.39 7.36 -1.01
N ALA A 137 -26.67 7.88 -0.02
CA ALA A 137 -26.77 7.41 1.35
C ALA A 137 -27.85 8.21 2.12
N TYR A 138 -28.81 7.50 2.69
CA TYR A 138 -29.86 7.99 3.57
C TYR A 138 -29.55 7.55 4.99
N VAL A 139 -29.22 8.51 5.84
CA VAL A 139 -28.59 8.21 7.15
C VAL A 139 -29.62 8.30 8.26
N ALA A 140 -29.91 7.20 8.92
CA ALA A 140 -30.79 7.12 10.08
C ALA A 140 -29.96 6.96 11.35
N ILE A 141 -29.96 7.93 12.26
CA ILE A 141 -29.19 7.89 13.51
C ILE A 141 -30.14 7.58 14.66
N VAL A 142 -29.98 6.42 15.28
CA VAL A 142 -30.73 6.01 16.47
C VAL A 142 -30.14 6.71 17.69
N ALA A 143 -30.87 7.64 18.31
CA ALA A 143 -30.32 8.55 19.32
C ALA A 143 -30.70 8.20 20.77
N ASN A 144 -31.36 7.07 20.99
CA ASN A 144 -31.84 6.63 22.29
C ASN A 144 -31.33 5.23 22.68
N SER A 145 -30.33 4.69 21.98
CA SER A 145 -29.77 3.37 22.24
C SER A 145 -28.54 3.43 23.18
N GLY A 146 -27.82 4.56 23.22
CA GLY A 146 -26.65 4.76 24.07
C GLY A 146 -25.93 6.09 23.81
N SER A 147 -24.59 6.09 23.82
CA SER A 147 -23.79 7.26 23.42
C SER A 147 -23.59 7.27 21.91
N VAL A 148 -24.02 8.36 21.27
CA VAL A 148 -23.91 8.55 19.82
C VAL A 148 -23.37 9.94 19.57
N ASP A 149 -22.27 10.01 18.81
CA ASP A 149 -21.60 11.25 18.44
C ASP A 149 -22.57 12.27 17.79
N ALA A 150 -22.20 13.56 17.78
CA ALA A 150 -23.01 14.59 17.15
C ALA A 150 -23.28 14.31 15.66
N THR A 151 -24.44 14.70 15.15
CA THR A 151 -24.84 14.44 13.75
C THR A 151 -23.78 14.91 12.77
N SER A 152 -23.20 16.09 12.97
CA SER A 152 -22.12 16.62 12.11
C SER A 152 -20.87 15.75 12.09
N THR A 153 -20.52 15.10 13.20
CA THR A 153 -19.37 14.19 13.29
C THR A 153 -19.63 12.92 12.47
N ILE A 154 -20.80 12.30 12.67
CA ILE A 154 -21.24 11.11 11.93
C ILE A 154 -21.30 11.42 10.43
N GLU A 155 -21.94 12.54 10.07
CA GLU A 155 -22.03 13.02 8.70
C GLU A 155 -20.65 13.23 8.04
N SER A 156 -19.68 13.76 8.77
CA SER A 156 -18.31 13.92 8.27
C SER A 156 -17.62 12.59 7.99
N ARG A 157 -17.84 11.58 8.85
CA ARG A 157 -17.27 10.24 8.67
C ARG A 157 -17.95 9.48 7.53
N ILE A 158 -19.26 9.66 7.37
CA ILE A 158 -20.03 9.14 6.23
C ILE A 158 -19.53 9.76 4.93
N ALA A 159 -19.38 11.09 4.89
CA ALA A 159 -18.84 11.78 3.72
C ALA A 159 -17.44 11.28 3.33
N ALA A 160 -16.59 10.94 4.30
CA ALA A 160 -15.27 10.36 4.03
C ALA A 160 -15.35 8.97 3.37
N GLY A 161 -16.22 8.09 3.86
CA GLY A 161 -16.43 6.76 3.27
C GLY A 161 -17.05 6.82 1.87
N LEU A 162 -18.06 7.65 1.67
CA LEU A 162 -18.66 7.87 0.34
C LEU A 162 -17.68 8.51 -0.65
N THR A 163 -16.83 9.44 -0.18
CA THR A 163 -15.76 10.00 -1.00
C THR A 163 -14.76 8.93 -1.43
N TRP A 164 -14.43 7.99 -0.52
CA TRP A 164 -13.56 6.87 -0.84
C TRP A 164 -14.12 6.02 -1.99
N TRP A 165 -15.42 5.67 -1.92
CA TRP A 165 -16.12 4.89 -2.95
C TRP A 165 -16.23 5.65 -4.28
N SER A 166 -16.52 6.95 -4.23
CA SER A 166 -16.54 7.80 -5.43
C SER A 166 -15.20 7.79 -6.16
N GLN A 167 -14.10 7.79 -5.41
CA GLN A 167 -12.75 7.77 -6.00
C GLN A 167 -12.37 6.39 -6.56
N GLU A 168 -12.81 5.29 -5.94
CA GLU A 168 -12.53 3.93 -6.43
C GLU A 168 -13.36 3.58 -7.67
N THR A 169 -14.65 3.91 -7.67
CA THR A 169 -15.58 3.55 -8.75
C THR A 169 -15.57 4.55 -9.89
N GLY A 170 -15.35 5.84 -9.58
CA GLY A 170 -15.63 6.95 -10.51
C GLY A 170 -17.11 7.36 -10.53
N ALA A 171 -17.99 6.63 -9.84
CA ALA A 171 -19.39 7.01 -9.65
C ALA A 171 -19.51 8.12 -8.60
N THR A 172 -20.67 8.76 -8.50
CA THR A 172 -20.94 9.72 -7.43
C THR A 172 -21.57 8.99 -6.25
N PHE A 173 -20.92 8.98 -5.09
CA PHE A 173 -21.52 8.57 -3.82
C PHE A 173 -21.71 9.82 -2.96
N SER A 174 -22.96 10.09 -2.59
CA SER A 174 -23.32 11.32 -1.86
C SER A 174 -24.34 11.04 -0.78
N ARG A 175 -24.33 11.83 0.29
CA ARG A 175 -25.37 11.78 1.31
C ARG A 175 -26.60 12.53 0.81
N ALA A 176 -27.73 11.85 0.73
CA ALA A 176 -29.00 12.42 0.28
C ALA A 176 -29.80 13.03 1.43
N GLY A 177 -29.72 12.46 2.64
CA GLY A 177 -30.41 12.98 3.81
C GLY A 177 -29.90 12.36 5.11
N THR A 178 -30.19 13.02 6.22
CA THR A 178 -29.91 12.53 7.58
C THR A 178 -31.13 12.76 8.45
N VAL A 179 -31.57 11.72 9.16
CA VAL A 179 -32.60 11.82 10.20
C VAL A 179 -32.02 11.26 11.49
N ARG A 180 -32.13 12.02 12.58
CA ARG A 180 -31.85 11.54 13.93
C ARG A 180 -33.18 11.30 14.64
N TYR A 181 -33.39 10.10 15.16
CA TYR A 181 -34.67 9.70 15.75
C TYR A 181 -34.48 8.82 16.98
N SER A 182 -35.55 8.69 17.77
CA SER A 182 -35.61 7.72 18.87
C SER A 182 -36.31 6.47 18.37
N SER A 183 -35.63 5.32 18.43
CA SER A 183 -36.21 4.03 18.08
C SER A 183 -37.27 3.61 19.11
N GLY A 184 -38.41 3.13 18.62
CA GLY A 184 -39.45 2.52 19.43
C GLY A 184 -39.16 1.06 19.81
N ARG A 185 -38.10 0.47 19.26
CA ARG A 185 -37.78 -0.96 19.42
C ARG A 185 -37.23 -1.27 20.81
N ALA A 186 -37.43 -2.53 21.21
CA ALA A 186 -36.86 -3.08 22.44
C ALA A 186 -35.34 -3.31 22.29
N ASP A 187 -34.93 -3.98 21.21
CA ASP A 187 -33.52 -4.00 20.78
C ASP A 187 -33.26 -2.77 19.91
N ARG A 188 -32.56 -1.79 20.48
CA ARG A 188 -32.21 -0.53 19.80
C ARG A 188 -30.88 -0.61 19.05
N CYS A 189 -30.10 -1.64 19.31
CA CYS A 189 -28.87 -1.94 18.60
C CYS A 189 -29.17 -2.66 17.28
N GLY A 190 -30.29 -3.38 17.23
CA GLY A 190 -30.81 -4.02 16.03
C GLY A 190 -30.02 -5.23 15.58
N PHE A 191 -28.89 -5.58 16.19
CA PHE A 191 -28.12 -6.78 15.82
C PHE A 191 -28.85 -8.09 16.16
N GLY A 192 -29.85 -8.07 17.04
CA GLY A 192 -30.75 -9.20 17.28
C GLY A 192 -31.97 -9.24 16.34
N ASP A 193 -32.27 -8.13 15.66
CA ASP A 193 -33.39 -7.96 14.74
C ASP A 193 -33.13 -6.80 13.76
N VAL A 194 -32.27 -7.09 12.78
CA VAL A 194 -31.76 -6.08 11.84
C VAL A 194 -32.84 -5.64 10.86
N SER A 195 -33.70 -6.58 10.44
CA SER A 195 -34.82 -6.34 9.52
C SER A 195 -35.83 -5.37 10.12
N GLY A 196 -36.21 -5.57 11.39
CA GLY A 196 -37.10 -4.66 12.09
C GLY A 196 -36.49 -3.27 12.29
N LEU A 197 -35.18 -3.18 12.55
CA LEU A 197 -34.49 -1.88 12.65
C LEU A 197 -34.45 -1.15 11.30
N TRP A 198 -34.16 -1.86 10.21
CA TRP A 198 -34.16 -1.30 8.87
C TRP A 198 -35.55 -0.83 8.45
N SER A 199 -36.60 -1.63 8.65
CA SER A 199 -37.99 -1.24 8.39
C SER A 199 -38.37 0.05 9.14
N GLU A 200 -38.01 0.17 10.43
CA GLU A 200 -38.26 1.40 11.21
C GLU A 200 -37.48 2.62 10.65
N ALA A 201 -36.23 2.40 10.21
CA ALA A 201 -35.39 3.45 9.66
C ALA A 201 -35.85 3.88 8.25
N MET A 202 -36.34 2.96 7.42
CA MET A 202 -36.89 3.23 6.08
C MET A 202 -38.12 4.14 6.16
N GLN A 203 -38.97 3.97 7.17
CA GLN A 203 -40.12 4.85 7.44
C GLN A 203 -39.73 6.32 7.70
N ARG A 204 -38.45 6.60 8.00
CA ARG A 204 -37.93 7.97 8.15
C ARG A 204 -37.67 8.65 6.80
N PHE A 205 -37.71 7.88 5.72
CA PHE A 205 -37.52 8.30 4.34
C PHE A 205 -38.67 7.79 3.44
N PRO A 206 -39.93 8.17 3.72
CA PRO A 206 -41.13 7.54 3.12
C PRO A 206 -41.31 7.75 1.60
N THR A 207 -40.40 8.47 0.95
CA THR A 207 -40.41 8.71 -0.50
C THR A 207 -39.25 8.02 -1.21
N VAL A 208 -38.51 7.17 -0.51
CA VAL A 208 -37.30 6.52 -1.01
C VAL A 208 -37.57 5.04 -1.12
N ASP A 209 -37.47 4.54 -2.35
CA ASP A 209 -37.44 3.11 -2.64
C ASP A 209 -36.01 2.61 -2.41
N PHE A 210 -35.80 1.76 -1.40
CA PHE A 210 -34.50 1.16 -1.08
C PHE A 210 -34.25 -0.18 -1.79
N SER A 211 -35.26 -0.71 -2.50
CA SER A 211 -35.07 -1.82 -3.44
C SER A 211 -34.36 -1.34 -4.72
N ALA A 212 -34.56 -0.07 -5.08
CA ALA A 212 -33.93 0.55 -6.25
C ALA A 212 -32.40 0.67 -6.16
N ALA A 213 -31.76 0.55 -7.33
CA ALA A 213 -30.31 0.70 -7.51
C ALA A 213 -29.77 2.02 -6.95
N GLY A 214 -28.60 1.96 -6.31
CA GLY A 214 -27.84 3.10 -5.80
C GLY A 214 -28.33 3.73 -4.50
N ASN A 215 -29.50 3.34 -3.97
CA ASN A 215 -29.99 3.87 -2.69
C ASN A 215 -29.46 3.02 -1.53
N HIS A 216 -28.69 3.65 -0.64
CA HIS A 216 -28.16 3.01 0.56
C HIS A 216 -28.87 3.55 1.80
N LEU A 217 -29.48 2.68 2.59
CA LEU A 217 -29.87 3.01 3.97
C LEU A 217 -28.66 2.79 4.86
N VAL A 218 -28.28 3.81 5.64
CA VAL A 218 -27.19 3.71 6.63
C VAL A 218 -27.76 4.02 8.00
N VAL A 219 -28.02 2.98 8.78
CA VAL A 219 -28.45 3.08 10.18
C VAL A 219 -27.22 3.15 11.07
N VAL A 220 -27.16 4.17 11.92
CA VAL A 220 -26.08 4.34 12.91
C VAL A 220 -26.67 4.15 14.29
N VAL A 221 -26.16 3.14 14.99
CA VAL A 221 -26.50 2.80 16.38
C VAL A 221 -25.38 3.21 17.32
N ASP A 222 -25.59 3.12 18.62
CA ASP A 222 -24.63 3.62 19.63
C ASP A 222 -23.38 2.77 19.78
N ASP A 223 -22.40 3.33 20.48
CA ASP A 223 -21.08 2.75 20.71
C ASP A 223 -21.03 1.57 21.71
N GLN A 224 -22.15 1.24 22.36
CA GLN A 224 -22.28 0.08 23.27
C GLN A 224 -22.95 -1.12 22.61
N CYS A 225 -23.37 -1.01 21.35
CA CYS A 225 -23.98 -2.11 20.63
C CYS A 225 -22.97 -3.21 20.28
N ASP A 226 -23.34 -4.45 20.57
CA ASP A 226 -22.54 -5.63 20.24
C ASP A 226 -22.56 -5.86 18.72
N GLY A 227 -21.45 -5.52 18.06
CA GLY A 227 -21.30 -5.61 16.60
C GLY A 227 -20.52 -4.43 16.03
N THR A 228 -19.95 -4.60 14.85
CA THR A 228 -19.27 -3.50 14.13
C THR A 228 -20.12 -3.00 12.97
N GLY A 229 -20.67 -3.92 12.19
CA GLY A 229 -21.47 -3.63 11.02
C GLY A 229 -22.39 -4.79 10.66
N VAL A 230 -23.45 -4.47 9.93
CA VAL A 230 -24.31 -5.44 9.24
C VAL A 230 -24.64 -4.84 7.89
N GLY A 231 -24.60 -5.65 6.85
CA GLY A 231 -24.90 -5.22 5.50
C GLY A 231 -25.74 -6.23 4.76
N THR A 232 -26.57 -5.74 3.84
CA THR A 232 -27.08 -6.58 2.76
C THR A 232 -26.04 -6.74 1.66
N ILE A 233 -25.99 -7.91 1.02
CA ILE A 233 -25.18 -8.13 -0.19
C ILE A 233 -26.00 -7.82 -1.44
N GLY A 234 -25.40 -7.05 -2.36
CA GLY A 234 -25.94 -6.83 -3.71
C GLY A 234 -25.31 -7.68 -4.80
N GLY A 235 -25.77 -7.53 -6.03
CA GLY A 235 -25.27 -8.29 -7.19
C GLY A 235 -24.30 -7.49 -8.05
N SER A 236 -24.28 -6.15 -7.93
CA SER A 236 -23.52 -5.31 -8.86
C SER A 236 -23.06 -3.98 -8.27
N VAL A 237 -22.13 -3.32 -8.99
CA VAL A 237 -21.67 -1.97 -8.65
C VAL A 237 -22.76 -0.89 -8.76
N ALA A 238 -23.89 -1.17 -9.38
CA ALA A 238 -25.02 -0.24 -9.44
C ALA A 238 -25.92 -0.34 -8.21
N ASP A 239 -25.79 -1.41 -7.41
CA ASP A 239 -26.74 -1.72 -6.36
C ASP A 239 -26.67 -0.75 -5.19
N GLY A 240 -27.81 -0.66 -4.52
CA GLY A 240 -27.97 -0.05 -3.21
C GLY A 240 -28.06 -1.13 -2.13
N GLY A 241 -28.57 -0.76 -0.96
CA GLY A 241 -28.96 -1.71 0.06
C GLY A 241 -28.88 -1.14 1.46
N LEU A 242 -28.89 -2.02 2.46
CA LEU A 242 -29.12 -1.69 3.85
C LEU A 242 -27.86 -1.95 4.67
N VAL A 243 -27.52 -1.01 5.54
CA VAL A 243 -26.36 -1.06 6.41
C VAL A 243 -26.75 -0.63 7.80
N THR A 244 -26.27 -1.35 8.82
CA THR A 244 -26.23 -0.90 10.21
C THR A 244 -24.77 -0.79 10.65
N LEU A 245 -24.41 0.30 11.33
CA LEU A 245 -23.06 0.55 11.85
C LEU A 245 -23.12 0.97 13.32
N THR A 246 -22.25 0.39 14.13
CA THR A 246 -21.99 0.86 15.48
C THR A 246 -21.16 2.15 15.43
N GLU A 247 -21.57 3.18 16.18
CA GLU A 247 -20.81 4.42 16.30
C GLU A 247 -19.41 4.11 16.85
N SER A 248 -18.36 4.57 16.16
CA SER A 248 -16.99 4.31 16.57
C SER A 248 -16.02 5.41 16.13
N SER A 249 -15.38 6.04 17.10
CA SER A 249 -14.26 6.95 16.83
C SER A 249 -13.01 6.25 16.25
N ARG A 250 -12.97 4.91 16.25
CA ARG A 250 -11.78 4.12 15.88
C ARG A 250 -11.85 3.51 14.50
N VAL A 251 -13.02 2.98 14.10
CA VAL A 251 -13.16 2.16 12.88
C VAL A 251 -14.37 2.51 12.01
N PHE A 252 -15.20 3.49 12.38
CA PHE A 252 -16.46 3.79 11.68
C PHE A 252 -16.31 3.99 10.16
N THR A 253 -15.33 4.78 9.69
CA THR A 253 -15.18 5.02 8.25
C THR A 253 -14.71 3.77 7.49
N PRO A 254 -13.69 3.02 7.95
CA PRO A 254 -13.36 1.72 7.39
C PRO A 254 -14.55 0.74 7.36
N THR A 255 -15.31 0.62 8.46
CA THR A 255 -16.49 -0.27 8.50
C THR A 255 -17.57 0.20 7.53
N LEU A 256 -17.87 1.50 7.44
CA LEU A 256 -18.79 2.00 6.41
C LEU A 256 -18.34 1.65 4.99
N VAL A 257 -17.04 1.76 4.69
CA VAL A 257 -16.53 1.38 3.36
C VAL A 257 -16.74 -0.12 3.12
N HIS A 258 -16.48 -0.96 4.13
CA HIS A 258 -16.69 -2.39 4.11
C HIS A 258 -18.16 -2.75 3.84
N GLU A 259 -19.09 -2.24 4.65
CA GLU A 259 -20.52 -2.54 4.52
C GLU A 259 -21.11 -2.03 3.21
N VAL A 260 -20.70 -0.85 2.75
CA VAL A 260 -21.11 -0.38 1.41
C VAL A 260 -20.54 -1.30 0.32
N GLY A 261 -19.38 -1.92 0.54
CA GLY A 261 -18.83 -2.95 -0.36
C GLY A 261 -19.75 -4.16 -0.51
N HIS A 262 -20.37 -4.64 0.58
CA HIS A 262 -21.38 -5.70 0.50
C HIS A 262 -22.56 -5.30 -0.37
N ASN A 263 -23.08 -4.09 -0.21
CA ASN A 263 -24.18 -3.60 -1.05
C ASN A 263 -23.84 -3.59 -2.54
N LEU A 264 -22.56 -3.51 -2.90
CA LEU A 264 -22.07 -3.57 -4.28
C LEU A 264 -21.75 -5.00 -4.76
N GLY A 265 -21.93 -6.00 -3.90
CA GLY A 265 -21.69 -7.42 -4.17
C GLY A 265 -20.32 -7.95 -3.79
N LEU A 266 -19.56 -7.22 -2.98
CA LEU A 266 -18.28 -7.73 -2.48
C LEU A 266 -18.48 -8.63 -1.26
N ARG A 267 -17.76 -9.75 -1.22
CA ARG A 267 -17.65 -10.63 -0.04
C ARG A 267 -16.39 -10.30 0.76
N HIS A 268 -16.20 -10.92 1.93
CA HIS A 268 -15.00 -10.73 2.76
C HIS A 268 -13.70 -11.14 2.04
N ALA A 269 -12.63 -10.44 2.42
CA ALA A 269 -11.28 -10.73 1.97
C ALA A 269 -10.52 -11.51 3.04
N ASN A 270 -10.16 -12.75 2.69
CA ASN A 270 -9.69 -13.75 3.63
C ASN A 270 -8.17 -13.96 3.51
N LEU A 271 -7.54 -14.42 4.58
CA LEU A 271 -6.20 -15.00 4.53
C LEU A 271 -6.31 -16.51 4.50
N GLU A 272 -6.13 -17.12 3.34
CA GLU A 272 -6.47 -18.54 3.15
C GLU A 272 -7.93 -18.81 3.57
N SER A 273 -8.14 -19.69 4.55
CA SER A 273 -9.45 -20.02 5.12
C SER A 273 -9.84 -19.15 6.32
N VAL A 274 -9.03 -18.15 6.67
CA VAL A 274 -9.28 -17.30 7.84
C VAL A 274 -9.95 -16.01 7.38
N GLU A 275 -11.23 -15.87 7.73
CA GLU A 275 -12.09 -14.77 7.31
C GLU A 275 -11.58 -13.40 7.77
N TYR A 276 -11.74 -12.36 6.95
CA TYR A 276 -11.30 -10.97 7.22
C TYR A 276 -9.79 -10.70 7.31
N TRP A 277 -8.95 -11.73 7.35
CA TRP A 277 -7.53 -11.55 7.60
C TRP A 277 -6.74 -11.05 6.37
N ASP A 278 -7.36 -10.64 5.27
CA ASP A 278 -6.64 -9.84 4.25
C ASP A 278 -6.64 -8.34 4.61
N LEU A 279 -5.63 -7.93 5.40
CA LEU A 279 -5.48 -6.53 5.80
C LEU A 279 -4.85 -5.62 4.72
N TYR A 280 -4.71 -6.11 3.48
CA TYR A 280 -4.49 -5.25 2.32
C TYR A 280 -5.80 -4.80 1.67
N SER A 281 -6.92 -5.44 2.01
CA SER A 281 -8.24 -5.20 1.43
C SER A 281 -9.12 -4.33 2.33
N PRO A 282 -9.97 -3.45 1.76
CA PRO A 282 -11.04 -2.81 2.51
C PRO A 282 -12.13 -3.79 2.95
N MET A 283 -12.24 -4.96 2.29
CA MET A 283 -13.16 -6.05 2.67
C MET A 283 -12.54 -7.00 3.70
N GLY A 284 -11.39 -6.64 4.27
CA GLY A 284 -10.81 -7.30 5.45
C GLY A 284 -11.19 -6.57 6.73
N LEU A 285 -10.59 -7.00 7.85
CA LEU A 285 -10.85 -6.43 9.17
C LEU A 285 -10.45 -4.96 9.26
N ALA A 286 -11.36 -4.12 9.76
CA ALA A 286 -11.07 -2.73 10.09
C ALA A 286 -10.16 -2.63 11.34
N VAL A 287 -8.95 -2.08 11.18
CA VAL A 287 -7.98 -1.96 12.30
C VAL A 287 -7.92 -0.52 12.83
N SER A 288 -8.18 -0.37 14.13
CA SER A 288 -8.15 0.91 14.85
C SER A 288 -6.91 1.78 14.54
N GLY A 289 -7.18 3.05 14.18
CA GLY A 289 -6.16 4.05 13.85
C GLY A 289 -5.51 3.87 12.48
N SER A 290 -6.02 2.96 11.65
CA SER A 290 -5.57 2.74 10.28
C SER A 290 -6.61 3.31 9.30
N GLY A 291 -6.14 3.81 8.17
CA GLY A 291 -7.01 4.21 7.06
C GLY A 291 -7.38 3.04 6.16
N THR A 292 -8.40 3.24 5.34
CA THR A 292 -8.88 2.27 4.35
C THR A 292 -7.91 2.16 3.16
N THR A 293 -7.57 0.94 2.78
CA THR A 293 -6.68 0.64 1.64
C THR A 293 -7.35 0.94 0.29
N ALA A 294 -6.61 0.79 -0.81
CA ALA A 294 -7.18 0.73 -2.15
C ALA A 294 -7.89 -0.61 -2.39
N LEU A 295 -8.94 -0.58 -3.20
CA LEU A 295 -9.68 -1.78 -3.57
C LEU A 295 -8.76 -2.73 -4.36
N ASP A 296 -8.87 -4.01 -4.04
CA ASP A 296 -8.10 -5.08 -4.65
C ASP A 296 -8.31 -5.16 -6.15
N THR A 297 -7.29 -5.61 -6.88
CA THR A 297 -7.39 -5.82 -8.32
C THR A 297 -8.54 -6.78 -8.67
N GLU A 298 -8.74 -7.80 -7.84
CA GLU A 298 -9.82 -8.79 -8.00
C GLU A 298 -11.19 -8.12 -7.85
N TYR A 299 -11.50 -7.46 -6.73
CA TYR A 299 -12.77 -6.76 -6.55
C TYR A 299 -13.02 -5.68 -7.59
N ARG A 300 -11.97 -4.98 -8.03
CA ARG A 300 -12.10 -4.04 -9.15
C ARG A 300 -12.49 -4.73 -10.45
N ALA A 301 -12.03 -5.94 -10.69
CA ALA A 301 -12.44 -6.72 -11.85
C ALA A 301 -13.87 -7.28 -11.69
N GLN A 302 -14.22 -7.81 -10.51
CA GLN A 302 -15.58 -8.26 -10.19
C GLN A 302 -16.60 -7.16 -10.46
N LEU A 303 -16.34 -5.94 -9.97
CA LEU A 303 -17.24 -4.80 -10.15
C LEU A 303 -17.18 -4.14 -11.54
N GLY A 304 -16.42 -4.70 -12.49
CA GLY A 304 -16.22 -4.09 -13.82
C GLY A 304 -15.52 -2.72 -13.80
N LEU A 305 -14.81 -2.39 -12.72
CA LEU A 305 -14.12 -1.11 -12.50
C LEU A 305 -12.69 -1.05 -13.06
N ALA A 306 -12.18 -2.18 -13.54
CA ALA A 306 -10.84 -2.27 -14.13
C ALA A 306 -10.77 -1.43 -15.42
N ARG A 307 -10.01 -0.33 -15.40
CA ARG A 307 -9.83 0.53 -16.57
C ARG A 307 -8.98 -0.15 -17.64
N SER A 308 -9.09 0.33 -18.88
CA SER A 308 -8.19 -0.13 -19.95
C SER A 308 -6.71 0.03 -19.55
N GLY A 309 -5.96 -1.07 -19.64
CA GLY A 309 -4.55 -1.14 -19.26
C GLY A 309 -4.26 -1.20 -17.75
N GLU A 310 -5.29 -1.26 -16.89
CA GLU A 310 -5.14 -1.42 -15.45
C GLU A 310 -4.81 -2.86 -15.04
N VAL A 311 -5.50 -3.82 -15.66
CA VAL A 311 -5.37 -5.25 -15.40
C VAL A 311 -5.06 -5.95 -16.71
N GLU A 312 -4.12 -6.89 -16.67
CA GLU A 312 -3.81 -7.76 -17.81
C GLU A 312 -4.04 -9.23 -17.42
N VAL A 313 -4.82 -9.94 -18.24
CA VAL A 313 -4.98 -11.39 -18.12
C VAL A 313 -3.79 -12.07 -18.79
N VAL A 314 -3.08 -12.91 -18.05
CA VAL A 314 -1.93 -13.69 -18.53
C VAL A 314 -2.42 -14.97 -19.20
N PRO A 315 -2.26 -15.12 -20.54
CA PRO A 315 -2.78 -16.29 -21.25
C PRO A 315 -2.13 -17.59 -20.80
N SER A 316 -2.89 -18.68 -20.83
CA SER A 316 -2.34 -20.02 -20.63
C SER A 316 -1.28 -20.35 -21.69
N GLY A 317 -0.27 -21.11 -21.30
CA GLY A 317 0.86 -21.48 -22.17
C GLY A 317 1.90 -20.37 -22.35
N THR A 318 1.85 -19.30 -21.56
CA THR A 318 2.74 -18.14 -21.71
C THR A 318 3.49 -17.78 -20.43
N ALA A 319 4.61 -17.08 -20.60
CA ALA A 319 5.30 -16.38 -19.52
C ALA A 319 5.52 -14.92 -19.90
N VAL A 320 5.17 -14.02 -19.00
CA VAL A 320 5.25 -12.57 -19.21
C VAL A 320 5.99 -11.89 -18.06
N THR A 321 6.82 -10.91 -18.37
CA THR A 321 7.39 -10.00 -17.37
C THR A 321 6.70 -8.65 -17.49
N ARG A 322 6.22 -8.13 -16.36
CA ARG A 322 5.47 -6.88 -16.26
C ARG A 322 5.93 -6.07 -15.08
N THR A 323 5.81 -4.74 -15.21
CA THR A 323 6.06 -3.81 -14.11
C THR A 323 4.73 -3.24 -13.66
N LEU A 324 4.34 -3.57 -12.43
CA LEU A 324 3.12 -3.11 -11.78
C LEU A 324 3.40 -1.79 -11.07
N ALA A 325 2.57 -0.79 -11.34
CA ALA A 325 2.43 0.41 -10.52
C ALA A 325 1.71 0.06 -9.21
N ALA A 326 1.78 0.96 -8.22
CA ALA A 326 1.07 0.80 -6.96
C ALA A 326 -0.44 0.58 -7.17
N ARG A 327 -1.06 -0.34 -6.43
CA ARG A 327 -2.51 -0.62 -6.52
C ARG A 327 -3.36 0.65 -6.33
N GLY A 328 -3.00 1.50 -5.37
CA GLY A 328 -3.65 2.80 -5.14
C GLY A 328 -3.25 3.94 -6.10
N SER A 329 -2.54 3.67 -7.20
CA SER A 329 -2.22 4.70 -8.21
C SER A 329 -3.34 4.88 -9.24
N THR A 330 -3.35 6.02 -9.95
CA THR A 330 -4.44 6.38 -10.88
C THR A 330 -4.21 5.92 -12.33
N SER A 331 -3.01 5.45 -12.67
CA SER A 331 -2.63 5.06 -14.04
C SER A 331 -1.59 3.95 -14.09
N GLY A 332 -1.40 3.35 -15.27
CA GLY A 332 -0.50 2.21 -15.48
C GLY A 332 -1.12 0.86 -15.15
N LEU A 333 -0.37 -0.21 -15.46
CA LEU A 333 -0.71 -1.57 -15.12
C LEU A 333 -0.56 -1.76 -13.60
N ARG A 334 -1.64 -2.14 -12.91
CA ARG A 334 -1.69 -2.24 -11.45
C ARG A 334 -1.98 -3.64 -10.95
N GLY A 335 -2.46 -4.53 -11.81
CA GLY A 335 -2.53 -5.95 -11.49
C GLY A 335 -2.53 -6.88 -12.69
N LEU A 336 -2.36 -8.15 -12.41
CA LEU A 336 -2.44 -9.25 -13.38
C LEU A 336 -3.45 -10.27 -12.89
N GLU A 337 -4.17 -10.87 -13.83
CA GLU A 337 -4.99 -12.06 -13.56
C GLU A 337 -4.36 -13.27 -14.25
N VAL A 338 -4.23 -14.38 -13.54
CA VAL A 338 -3.74 -15.65 -14.10
C VAL A 338 -4.79 -16.71 -13.85
N ARG A 339 -5.48 -17.16 -14.91
CA ARG A 339 -6.50 -18.20 -14.83
C ARG A 339 -5.87 -19.57 -15.04
N SER A 340 -6.09 -20.50 -14.11
CA SER A 340 -5.57 -21.86 -14.18
C SER A 340 -6.42 -22.81 -13.34
N GLY A 341 -6.92 -23.88 -13.95
CA GLY A 341 -7.60 -24.98 -13.23
C GLY A 341 -8.85 -24.53 -12.44
N GLY A 342 -9.64 -23.60 -12.98
CA GLY A 342 -10.83 -23.07 -12.30
C GLY A 342 -10.53 -21.99 -11.25
N THR A 343 -9.28 -21.57 -11.10
CA THR A 343 -8.88 -20.52 -10.14
C THR A 343 -8.22 -19.35 -10.86
N SER A 344 -8.63 -18.14 -10.53
CA SER A 344 -7.95 -16.90 -10.89
C SER A 344 -6.96 -16.52 -9.79
N HIS A 345 -5.72 -16.21 -10.18
CA HIS A 345 -4.69 -15.68 -9.30
C HIS A 345 -4.45 -14.21 -9.64
N TRP A 346 -4.70 -13.32 -8.68
CA TRP A 346 -4.61 -11.88 -8.84
C TRP A 346 -3.33 -11.36 -8.22
N VAL A 347 -2.48 -10.73 -9.03
CA VAL A 347 -1.15 -10.26 -8.63
C VAL A 347 -1.13 -8.75 -8.64
N GLU A 348 -0.72 -8.12 -7.54
CA GLU A 348 -0.68 -6.66 -7.44
C GLU A 348 0.45 -6.15 -6.54
N TRP A 349 0.81 -4.87 -6.69
CA TRP A 349 1.88 -4.23 -5.92
C TRP A 349 1.33 -3.32 -4.81
N ARG A 350 1.62 -3.65 -3.55
CA ARG A 350 1.18 -2.95 -2.33
C ARG A 350 2.37 -2.24 -1.62
N PRO A 351 2.75 -1.01 -2.05
CA PRO A 351 3.89 -0.27 -1.49
C PRO A 351 3.63 0.48 -0.18
N ALA A 352 2.39 0.52 0.33
CA ALA A 352 1.99 1.44 1.41
C ALA A 352 2.18 2.93 1.02
N THR A 353 1.81 3.29 -0.20
CA THR A 353 1.85 4.67 -0.69
C THR A 353 0.52 5.07 -1.32
N GLY A 354 0.32 6.37 -1.56
CA GLY A 354 -0.94 6.87 -2.08
C GLY A 354 -2.08 6.57 -1.09
N ARG A 355 -3.16 5.94 -1.58
CA ARG A 355 -4.31 5.57 -0.75
C ARG A 355 -3.94 4.64 0.40
N ASP A 356 -2.94 3.79 0.21
CA ASP A 356 -2.51 2.84 1.24
C ASP A 356 -1.56 3.45 2.28
N ALA A 357 -1.25 4.76 2.21
CA ALA A 357 -0.24 5.38 3.07
C ALA A 357 -0.58 5.38 4.57
N SER A 358 -1.88 5.35 4.91
CA SER A 358 -2.37 5.28 6.30
C SER A 358 -2.86 3.88 6.70
N SER A 359 -2.73 2.89 5.81
CA SER A 359 -3.20 1.52 6.03
C SER A 359 -2.53 0.83 7.23
N TYR A 360 -3.12 -0.27 7.68
CA TYR A 360 -2.54 -1.09 8.75
C TYR A 360 -1.10 -1.49 8.42
N TYR A 361 -0.87 -2.03 7.23
CA TYR A 361 0.41 -2.57 6.82
C TYR A 361 1.49 -1.49 6.62
N ALA A 362 1.09 -0.24 6.33
CA ALA A 362 1.99 0.91 6.38
C ALA A 362 2.54 1.16 7.78
N ARG A 363 1.69 1.03 8.81
CA ARG A 363 2.02 1.24 10.23
C ARG A 363 2.77 0.05 10.82
N GLU A 364 2.44 -1.17 10.40
CA GLU A 364 3.18 -2.37 10.80
C GLU A 364 4.64 -2.30 10.30
N ALA A 365 4.86 -1.76 9.08
CA ALA A 365 6.20 -1.56 8.54
C ALA A 365 7.07 -0.59 9.38
N THR A 366 6.46 0.31 10.16
CA THR A 366 7.14 1.19 11.11
C THR A 366 7.16 0.64 12.55
N GLY A 367 6.63 -0.56 12.78
CA GLY A 367 6.55 -1.22 14.07
C GLY A 367 5.54 -0.59 15.04
N SER A 368 4.57 0.19 14.52
CA SER A 368 3.70 1.05 15.33
C SER A 368 2.40 0.38 15.79
N VAL A 369 2.04 -0.79 15.23
CA VAL A 369 0.81 -1.55 15.54
C VAL A 369 1.06 -3.03 15.29
N TRP A 370 0.41 -3.90 16.07
CA TRP A 370 0.44 -5.35 15.90
C TRP A 370 -0.95 -5.93 16.18
N VAL A 371 -1.56 -6.58 15.19
CA VAL A 371 -2.77 -7.41 15.43
C VAL A 371 -2.47 -8.89 15.62
N SER A 372 -1.31 -9.39 15.15
CA SER A 372 -0.93 -10.80 15.32
C SER A 372 0.59 -11.03 15.28
N GLY A 373 1.08 -12.00 16.05
CA GLY A 373 2.47 -12.48 15.95
C GLY A 373 2.69 -13.54 14.86
N THR A 374 1.62 -14.22 14.44
CA THR A 374 1.67 -15.34 13.47
C THR A 374 1.31 -14.91 12.04
N ARG A 375 0.84 -13.67 11.85
CA ARG A 375 0.50 -13.06 10.55
C ARG A 375 1.17 -11.70 10.44
N LYS A 376 1.79 -11.42 9.30
CA LYS A 376 2.46 -10.15 9.01
C LYS A 376 2.10 -9.67 7.62
N TYR A 377 2.00 -8.36 7.48
CA TYR A 377 1.58 -7.67 6.28
C TYR A 377 2.70 -6.71 5.85
N PRO A 378 3.82 -7.22 5.30
CA PRO A 378 4.87 -6.34 4.80
C PRO A 378 4.46 -5.68 3.47
N THR A 379 5.03 -4.53 3.12
CA THR A 379 4.90 -4.01 1.74
C THR A 379 5.41 -5.04 0.72
N GLY A 380 4.74 -5.29 -0.38
CA GLY A 380 5.08 -6.45 -1.21
C GLY A 380 4.17 -6.63 -2.41
N VAL A 381 4.50 -7.62 -3.23
CA VAL A 381 3.56 -8.13 -4.23
C VAL A 381 2.62 -9.09 -3.51
N THR A 382 1.32 -8.81 -3.53
CA THR A 382 0.30 -9.72 -2.99
C THR A 382 -0.18 -10.65 -4.10
N VAL A 383 -0.63 -11.84 -3.70
CA VAL A 383 -1.34 -12.76 -4.60
C VAL A 383 -2.61 -13.21 -3.90
N SER A 384 -3.77 -12.87 -4.43
CA SER A 384 -5.06 -13.40 -3.97
C SER A 384 -5.65 -14.37 -5.00
N THR A 385 -6.60 -15.19 -4.59
CA THR A 385 -7.28 -16.15 -5.45
C THR A 385 -8.77 -16.16 -5.25
N ARG A 386 -9.51 -16.44 -6.32
CA ARG A 386 -10.95 -16.72 -6.33
C ARG A 386 -11.27 -17.73 -7.45
N ALA A 387 -12.43 -18.39 -7.42
CA ALA A 387 -12.86 -19.23 -8.52
C ALA A 387 -13.06 -18.40 -9.80
N THR A 388 -12.80 -18.99 -10.97
CA THR A 388 -12.87 -18.29 -12.27
C THR A 388 -14.29 -17.98 -12.72
N ASP A 389 -15.27 -18.70 -12.19
CA ASP A 389 -16.70 -18.47 -12.43
C ASP A 389 -17.26 -17.34 -11.57
N GLY A 390 -16.43 -16.71 -10.72
CA GLY A 390 -16.85 -15.63 -9.83
C GLY A 390 -17.44 -16.12 -8.50
N THR A 391 -17.59 -17.43 -8.30
CA THR A 391 -18.07 -17.97 -7.02
C THR A 391 -17.00 -17.90 -5.93
N GLY A 392 -17.43 -17.97 -4.68
CA GLY A 392 -16.56 -18.04 -3.52
C GLY A 392 -15.88 -16.72 -3.15
N VAL A 393 -15.08 -16.79 -2.09
CA VAL A 393 -14.42 -15.64 -1.45
C VAL A 393 -13.04 -15.32 -2.03
N THR A 394 -12.65 -14.05 -1.93
CA THR A 394 -11.30 -13.60 -2.25
C THR A 394 -10.34 -14.01 -1.13
N SER A 395 -9.30 -14.77 -1.48
CA SER A 395 -8.38 -15.36 -0.51
C SER A 395 -6.93 -14.99 -0.81
N LEU A 396 -6.33 -14.17 0.05
CA LEU A 396 -4.91 -13.85 0.05
C LEU A 396 -4.07 -15.11 0.30
N ARG A 397 -3.04 -15.29 -0.53
CA ARG A 397 -2.10 -16.43 -0.46
C ARG A 397 -0.76 -15.99 0.13
N PRO A 398 -0.56 -16.20 1.45
CA PRO A 398 0.67 -15.80 2.10
C PRO A 398 1.84 -16.72 1.74
N ARG A 399 3.04 -16.19 1.92
CA ARG A 399 4.26 -16.99 2.01
C ARG A 399 4.48 -17.43 3.46
N LEU A 400 4.81 -18.69 3.68
CA LEU A 400 5.28 -19.16 4.99
C LEU A 400 6.74 -18.79 5.23
N ASP A 401 7.03 -18.25 6.41
CA ASP A 401 8.37 -17.96 6.93
C ASP A 401 8.47 -18.47 8.37
N GLY A 402 8.92 -19.73 8.51
CA GLY A 402 8.73 -20.47 9.76
C GLY A 402 7.23 -20.65 10.05
N SER A 403 6.80 -20.27 11.25
CA SER A 403 5.38 -20.27 11.66
C SER A 403 4.62 -18.98 11.29
N VAL A 404 5.28 -18.01 10.65
CA VAL A 404 4.68 -16.71 10.34
C VAL A 404 4.18 -16.69 8.90
N ARG A 405 2.91 -16.34 8.72
CA ARG A 405 2.29 -16.08 7.43
C ARG A 405 2.60 -14.65 6.99
N GLN A 406 3.30 -14.51 5.87
CA GLN A 406 3.66 -13.22 5.28
C GLN A 406 2.70 -12.95 4.13
N GLY A 407 1.84 -11.94 4.28
CA GLY A 407 0.80 -11.62 3.30
C GLY A 407 1.33 -11.12 1.94
N ALA A 408 2.62 -10.82 1.81
CA ALA A 408 3.20 -10.39 0.56
C ALA A 408 4.60 -10.95 0.26
N TRP A 409 4.91 -10.97 -1.03
CA TRP A 409 6.13 -11.50 -1.64
C TRP A 409 7.12 -10.37 -1.94
N LYS A 410 8.39 -10.56 -1.55
CA LYS A 410 9.50 -9.63 -1.76
C LYS A 410 10.30 -9.99 -3.01
N ALA A 411 11.11 -9.05 -3.50
CA ALA A 411 12.03 -9.28 -4.61
C ALA A 411 12.88 -10.54 -4.35
N GLY A 412 12.98 -11.41 -5.35
CA GLY A 412 13.65 -12.71 -5.26
C GLY A 412 12.76 -13.87 -4.85
N GLN A 413 11.54 -13.63 -4.37
CA GLN A 413 10.63 -14.67 -3.92
C GLN A 413 9.65 -15.05 -5.04
N SER A 414 9.07 -16.25 -4.94
CA SER A 414 8.12 -16.74 -5.94
C SER A 414 6.94 -17.45 -5.28
N TYR A 415 5.73 -17.03 -5.64
CA TYR A 415 4.52 -17.79 -5.41
C TYR A 415 4.39 -18.89 -6.47
N VAL A 416 3.99 -20.09 -6.05
CA VAL A 416 3.76 -21.23 -6.94
C VAL A 416 2.48 -21.93 -6.51
N SER A 417 1.57 -22.14 -7.46
CA SER A 417 0.33 -22.91 -7.28
C SER A 417 0.01 -23.66 -8.56
N GLY A 418 0.16 -24.99 -8.55
CA GLY A 418 0.02 -25.82 -9.74
C GLY A 418 0.92 -25.32 -10.89
N SER A 419 0.30 -24.98 -12.02
CA SER A 419 0.97 -24.44 -13.22
C SER A 419 1.25 -22.93 -13.18
N VAL A 420 0.83 -22.23 -12.12
CA VAL A 420 1.04 -20.78 -11.98
C VAL A 420 2.28 -20.52 -11.14
N THR A 421 3.19 -19.71 -11.69
CA THR A 421 4.34 -19.17 -10.97
C THR A 421 4.33 -17.64 -11.07
N VAL A 422 4.44 -16.95 -9.94
CA VAL A 422 4.62 -15.50 -9.87
C VAL A 422 5.93 -15.21 -9.16
N ARG A 423 6.95 -14.81 -9.91
CA ARG A 423 8.26 -14.45 -9.39
C ARG A 423 8.39 -12.94 -9.30
N VAL A 424 8.74 -12.43 -8.13
CA VAL A 424 9.00 -10.99 -7.94
C VAL A 424 10.45 -10.69 -8.35
N ASP A 425 10.63 -10.10 -9.53
CA ASP A 425 11.95 -9.75 -10.05
C ASP A 425 12.59 -8.61 -9.26
N ALA A 426 11.84 -7.53 -9.04
CA ALA A 426 12.37 -6.27 -8.54
C ALA A 426 11.29 -5.46 -7.83
N ILE A 427 11.68 -4.69 -6.82
CA ILE A 427 10.79 -3.78 -6.11
C ILE A 427 11.48 -2.41 -5.97
N SER A 428 10.69 -1.35 -6.13
CA SER A 428 11.02 0.04 -5.81
C SER A 428 9.88 0.66 -4.99
N SER A 429 10.00 1.92 -4.58
CA SER A 429 8.93 2.60 -3.84
C SER A 429 7.65 2.82 -4.67
N SER A 430 7.73 2.84 -6.00
CA SER A 430 6.60 3.16 -6.89
C SER A 430 6.17 2.01 -7.80
N ALA A 431 6.99 0.96 -7.93
CA ALA A 431 6.71 -0.14 -8.85
C ALA A 431 7.36 -1.46 -8.42
N ALA A 432 6.74 -2.57 -8.82
CA ALA A 432 7.30 -3.92 -8.74
C ALA A 432 7.31 -4.60 -10.10
N THR A 433 8.44 -5.18 -10.49
CA THR A 433 8.55 -6.02 -11.68
C THR A 433 8.33 -7.47 -11.27
N VAL A 434 7.41 -8.14 -11.96
CA VAL A 434 7.04 -9.54 -11.75
C VAL A 434 7.15 -10.31 -13.07
N THR A 435 7.59 -11.56 -12.97
CA THR A 435 7.52 -12.54 -14.05
C THR A 435 6.47 -13.57 -13.67
N VAL A 436 5.44 -13.67 -14.49
CA VAL A 436 4.33 -14.60 -14.31
C VAL A 436 4.40 -15.66 -15.40
N ALA A 437 4.33 -16.93 -15.02
CA ALA A 437 4.25 -18.05 -15.94
C ALA A 437 2.97 -18.85 -15.68
N ASN A 438 2.24 -19.15 -16.75
CA ASN A 438 0.98 -19.90 -16.72
C ASN A 438 1.10 -21.13 -17.62
N GLY A 439 1.28 -22.32 -17.03
CA GLY A 439 1.37 -23.58 -17.78
C GLY A 439 2.69 -23.80 -18.53
N VAL A 440 3.69 -22.93 -18.31
CA VAL A 440 5.05 -23.06 -18.86
C VAL A 440 6.09 -22.74 -17.78
N ALA A 441 7.34 -23.13 -18.03
CA ALA A 441 8.43 -22.76 -17.15
C ALA A 441 8.66 -21.24 -17.17
N ALA A 442 8.80 -20.63 -15.99
CA ALA A 442 9.21 -19.24 -15.90
C ALA A 442 10.63 -19.08 -16.49
N PRO A 443 10.90 -18.05 -17.30
CA PRO A 443 12.23 -17.81 -17.80
C PRO A 443 13.22 -17.55 -16.66
N PRO A 444 14.50 -17.90 -16.83
CA PRO A 444 15.52 -17.66 -15.81
C PRO A 444 15.61 -16.16 -15.51
N ALA A 445 15.76 -15.85 -14.22
CA ALA A 445 15.89 -14.47 -13.77
C ALA A 445 17.13 -13.79 -14.37
N THR A 446 16.94 -12.64 -15.01
CA THR A 446 18.04 -11.85 -15.57
C THR A 446 18.23 -10.56 -14.80
N VAL A 447 19.47 -10.28 -14.38
CA VAL A 447 19.84 -9.02 -13.75
C VAL A 447 20.51 -8.12 -14.78
N VAL A 448 19.96 -6.92 -14.98
CA VAL A 448 20.63 -5.84 -15.71
C VAL A 448 21.74 -5.31 -14.81
N ALA A 449 22.98 -5.31 -15.32
CA ALA A 449 24.17 -4.90 -14.58
C ALA A 449 25.11 -4.06 -15.46
N ALA A 450 24.94 -2.73 -15.42
CA ALA A 450 25.79 -1.81 -16.16
C ALA A 450 27.22 -1.77 -15.62
N THR A 451 28.17 -1.48 -16.51
CA THR A 451 29.56 -1.22 -16.14
C THR A 451 29.66 0.11 -15.38
N PRO A 452 30.24 0.15 -14.16
CA PRO A 452 30.32 1.36 -13.39
C PRO A 452 31.32 2.36 -13.98
N LEU A 453 31.14 3.64 -13.67
CA LEU A 453 32.02 4.73 -14.07
C LEU A 453 32.68 5.39 -12.85
N VAL A 454 33.97 5.73 -12.95
CA VAL A 454 34.63 6.60 -11.98
C VAL A 454 34.53 8.05 -12.45
N SER A 455 33.91 8.90 -11.65
CA SER A 455 33.83 10.35 -11.89
C SER A 455 34.77 11.12 -10.96
N GLY A 456 35.31 12.23 -11.46
CA GLY A 456 36.35 13.03 -10.81
C GLY A 456 37.73 12.85 -11.45
N VAL A 457 38.68 13.70 -11.04
CA VAL A 457 40.07 13.63 -11.53
C VAL A 457 40.92 12.85 -10.55
N ALA A 458 41.60 11.81 -11.02
CA ALA A 458 42.50 10.98 -10.21
C ALA A 458 43.70 11.82 -9.74
N LYS A 459 43.59 12.38 -8.55
CA LYS A 459 44.54 13.34 -7.98
C LYS A 459 44.60 13.18 -6.47
N VAL A 460 45.80 13.27 -5.89
CA VAL A 460 45.97 13.14 -4.44
C VAL A 460 45.10 14.14 -3.69
N GLY A 461 44.34 13.66 -2.70
CA GLY A 461 43.43 14.47 -1.90
C GLY A 461 42.14 14.91 -2.60
N SER A 462 41.92 14.54 -3.87
CA SER A 462 40.68 14.83 -4.60
C SER A 462 39.73 13.63 -4.53
N ARG A 463 38.43 13.90 -4.34
CA ARG A 463 37.41 12.84 -4.28
C ARG A 463 37.12 12.28 -5.67
N LEU A 464 37.13 10.95 -5.75
CA LEU A 464 36.56 10.15 -6.84
C LEU A 464 35.23 9.55 -6.38
N THR A 465 34.27 9.45 -7.28
CA THR A 465 32.95 8.85 -7.02
C THR A 465 32.68 7.73 -8.01
N GLY A 466 32.39 6.53 -7.48
CA GLY A 466 31.96 5.39 -8.27
C GLY A 466 30.46 5.48 -8.56
N ARG A 467 30.09 5.52 -9.84
CA ARG A 467 28.71 5.55 -10.32
C ARG A 467 28.36 4.18 -10.87
N THR A 468 27.28 3.57 -10.39
CA THR A 468 26.90 2.19 -10.69
C THR A 468 26.35 2.00 -12.11
N GLY A 469 25.78 3.04 -12.70
CA GLY A 469 25.01 2.94 -13.95
C GLY A 469 23.62 2.35 -13.71
N THR A 470 22.97 1.85 -14.76
CA THR A 470 21.64 1.23 -14.68
C THR A 470 21.75 -0.22 -14.20
N TRP A 471 20.96 -0.57 -13.19
CA TRP A 471 20.79 -1.93 -12.69
C TRP A 471 19.31 -2.27 -12.56
N THR A 472 18.99 -3.57 -12.46
CA THR A 472 17.66 -4.00 -12.05
C THR A 472 17.25 -3.28 -10.75
N PRO A 473 16.01 -2.75 -10.63
CA PRO A 473 15.56 -2.08 -9.40
C PRO A 473 15.64 -3.00 -8.16
N GLY A 474 15.84 -2.42 -6.98
CA GLY A 474 15.95 -3.17 -5.71
C GLY A 474 17.32 -3.81 -5.43
N VAL A 475 18.29 -3.69 -6.36
CA VAL A 475 19.67 -4.15 -6.15
C VAL A 475 20.37 -3.31 -5.07
N THR A 476 21.04 -3.99 -4.13
CA THR A 476 21.94 -3.38 -3.15
C THR A 476 23.39 -3.43 -3.65
N PHE A 477 24.19 -2.41 -3.32
CA PHE A 477 25.54 -2.25 -3.88
C PHE A 477 26.63 -2.31 -2.81
N ALA A 478 27.66 -3.10 -3.08
CA ALA A 478 28.94 -3.04 -2.41
C ALA A 478 30.02 -2.51 -3.37
N TYR A 479 30.90 -1.65 -2.86
CA TYR A 479 32.01 -1.08 -3.63
C TYR A 479 33.32 -1.67 -3.15
N GLN A 480 34.28 -1.77 -4.06
CA GLN A 480 35.66 -2.05 -3.72
C GLN A 480 36.58 -1.28 -4.68
N TRP A 481 37.29 -0.30 -4.16
CA TRP A 481 38.28 0.45 -4.94
C TRP A 481 39.55 -0.35 -5.15
N ARG A 482 40.17 -0.15 -6.32
CA ARG A 482 41.34 -0.85 -6.79
C ARG A 482 42.38 0.13 -7.32
N LEU A 483 43.66 -0.20 -7.14
CA LEU A 483 44.81 0.52 -7.68
C LEU A 483 45.63 -0.44 -8.55
N ASP A 484 45.79 -0.12 -9.83
CA ASP A 484 46.44 -0.99 -10.82
C ASP A 484 45.91 -2.43 -10.80
N GLY A 485 44.60 -2.58 -10.57
CA GLY A 485 43.93 -3.88 -10.45
C GLY A 485 44.05 -4.54 -9.07
N ALA A 486 44.88 -4.08 -8.15
CA ALA A 486 44.93 -4.62 -6.78
C ALA A 486 43.87 -3.96 -5.88
N THR A 487 43.24 -4.76 -5.02
CA THR A 487 42.27 -4.27 -4.03
C THR A 487 42.91 -3.31 -3.04
N VAL A 488 42.25 -2.17 -2.77
CA VAL A 488 42.65 -1.27 -1.68
C VAL A 488 41.88 -1.66 -0.42
N THR A 489 42.58 -2.22 0.55
CA THR A 489 42.00 -2.67 1.83
C THR A 489 41.18 -1.56 2.49
N GLY A 490 39.94 -1.89 2.88
CA GLY A 490 39.01 -0.97 3.55
C GLY A 490 38.36 0.10 2.65
N ALA A 491 38.73 0.20 1.37
CA ALA A 491 38.13 1.17 0.46
C ALA A 491 36.82 0.64 -0.15
N THR A 492 35.76 0.60 0.67
CA THR A 492 34.45 0.02 0.32
C THR A 492 33.31 1.03 0.18
N ALA A 493 33.58 2.32 0.38
CA ALA A 493 32.60 3.38 0.19
C ALA A 493 32.35 3.68 -1.31
N SER A 494 31.22 4.32 -1.62
CA SER A 494 30.92 4.83 -2.98
C SER A 494 31.87 5.94 -3.45
N THR A 495 32.72 6.45 -2.56
CA THR A 495 33.73 7.47 -2.84
C THR A 495 35.11 7.04 -2.38
N PHE A 496 36.15 7.57 -3.03
CA PHE A 496 37.55 7.30 -2.69
C PHE A 496 38.41 8.54 -2.86
N VAL A 497 39.33 8.77 -1.93
CA VAL A 497 40.28 9.88 -1.98
C VAL A 497 41.69 9.29 -2.09
N PRO A 498 42.37 9.41 -3.24
CA PRO A 498 43.72 8.90 -3.39
C PRO A 498 44.70 9.53 -2.39
N ALA A 499 45.45 8.69 -1.69
CA ALA A 499 46.52 9.10 -0.79
C ALA A 499 47.82 9.38 -1.56
N ALA A 500 48.81 9.98 -0.87
CA ALA A 500 50.11 10.29 -1.45
C ALA A 500 50.86 9.05 -1.98
N SER A 501 50.65 7.89 -1.35
CA SER A 501 51.20 6.58 -1.75
C SER A 501 50.56 6.02 -3.03
N HIS A 502 49.43 6.56 -3.47
CA HIS A 502 48.70 6.09 -4.65
C HIS A 502 49.13 6.82 -5.94
N ARG A 503 50.07 7.77 -5.86
CA ARG A 503 50.57 8.50 -7.04
C ARG A 503 51.11 7.57 -8.10
N GLY A 504 50.83 7.90 -9.36
CA GLY A 504 51.26 7.10 -10.52
C GLY A 504 50.39 5.86 -10.77
N LYS A 505 49.63 5.39 -9.79
CA LYS A 505 48.71 4.26 -9.93
C LYS A 505 47.42 4.69 -10.62
N ARG A 506 46.76 3.77 -11.30
CA ARG A 506 45.43 3.99 -11.91
C ARG A 506 44.34 3.47 -10.97
N VAL A 507 43.25 4.20 -10.86
CA VAL A 507 42.14 3.85 -9.97
C VAL A 507 41.04 3.18 -10.79
N SER A 508 40.45 2.10 -10.28
CA SER A 508 39.18 1.56 -10.75
C SER A 508 38.30 1.17 -9.56
N VAL A 509 37.01 0.95 -9.81
CA VAL A 509 36.07 0.49 -8.79
C VAL A 509 35.35 -0.76 -9.27
N ARG A 510 35.32 -1.81 -8.44
CA ARG A 510 34.42 -2.95 -8.61
C ARG A 510 33.15 -2.66 -7.83
N VAL A 511 32.01 -2.78 -8.49
CA VAL A 511 30.68 -2.73 -7.89
C VAL A 511 30.11 -4.12 -7.94
N THR A 512 29.64 -4.63 -6.80
CA THR A 512 28.89 -5.87 -6.70
C THR A 512 27.45 -5.52 -6.37
N GLY A 513 26.52 -5.92 -7.25
CA GLY A 513 25.09 -5.83 -7.03
C GLY A 513 24.56 -7.15 -6.48
N SER A 514 23.76 -7.06 -5.42
CA SER A 514 23.06 -8.20 -4.82
C SER A 514 21.55 -7.96 -4.85
N LEU A 515 20.82 -8.97 -5.31
CA LEU A 515 19.36 -9.03 -5.29
C LEU A 515 18.97 -10.34 -4.62
N LEU A 516 18.06 -10.30 -3.65
CA LEU A 516 17.64 -11.48 -2.90
C LEU A 516 17.18 -12.58 -3.88
N GLY A 517 17.45 -13.84 -3.56
CA GLY A 517 17.11 -14.99 -4.41
C GLY A 517 17.99 -15.18 -5.65
N LEU A 518 18.90 -14.25 -5.96
CA LEU A 518 19.81 -14.34 -7.11
C LEU A 518 21.28 -14.30 -6.68
N LEU A 519 22.14 -14.89 -7.51
CA LEU A 519 23.59 -14.82 -7.32
C LEU A 519 24.09 -13.39 -7.56
N PRO A 520 24.96 -12.84 -6.67
CA PRO A 520 25.50 -11.49 -6.86
C PRO A 520 26.33 -11.36 -8.15
N ILE A 521 26.20 -10.21 -8.82
CA ILE A 521 26.94 -9.91 -10.05
C ILE A 521 27.89 -8.76 -9.79
N SER A 522 29.11 -8.87 -10.31
CA SER A 522 30.08 -7.78 -10.26
C SER A 522 30.40 -7.20 -11.63
N ARG A 523 30.63 -5.88 -11.64
CA ARG A 523 31.17 -5.12 -12.77
C ARG A 523 32.30 -4.23 -12.28
N THR A 524 33.35 -4.09 -13.08
CA THR A 524 34.50 -3.24 -12.75
C THR A 524 34.58 -2.11 -13.76
N SER A 525 34.82 -0.89 -13.28
CA SER A 525 34.97 0.28 -14.14
C SER A 525 36.23 0.19 -14.99
N ALA A 526 36.25 0.97 -16.07
CA ALA A 526 37.52 1.33 -16.69
C ALA A 526 38.45 2.01 -15.67
N SER A 527 39.76 1.82 -15.85
CA SER A 527 40.78 2.48 -15.04
C SER A 527 40.89 3.96 -15.41
N THR A 528 41.06 4.83 -14.41
CA THR A 528 41.34 6.25 -14.63
C THR A 528 42.71 6.48 -15.28
N ALA A 529 42.99 7.74 -15.63
CA ALA A 529 44.36 8.21 -15.73
C ALA A 529 45.13 7.98 -14.42
N ALA A 530 46.46 7.94 -14.49
CA ALA A 530 47.32 7.80 -13.32
C ALA A 530 47.09 8.93 -12.31
N VAL A 531 47.12 8.62 -11.02
CA VAL A 531 46.92 9.61 -9.95
C VAL A 531 48.02 10.66 -10.00
N VAL A 532 47.64 11.90 -10.30
CA VAL A 532 48.56 13.05 -10.34
C VAL A 532 48.74 13.69 -8.96
N PRO A 533 49.81 14.49 -8.75
CA PRO A 533 50.00 15.21 -7.50
C PRO A 533 48.84 16.15 -7.15
N GLY A 534 48.54 16.26 -5.86
CA GLY A 534 47.59 17.23 -5.31
C GLY A 534 48.07 18.67 -5.52
N THR A 535 47.16 19.64 -5.46
CA THR A 535 47.50 21.07 -5.51
C THR A 535 47.32 21.68 -4.13
N LEU A 536 48.31 22.43 -3.69
CA LEU A 536 48.21 23.21 -2.45
C LEU A 536 47.38 24.47 -2.70
N THR A 537 46.33 24.65 -1.92
CA THR A 537 45.68 25.95 -1.74
C THR A 537 46.53 26.81 -0.81
N HIS A 538 46.67 28.10 -1.11
CA HIS A 538 47.52 29.03 -0.35
C HIS A 538 47.07 30.49 -0.52
N SER A 539 47.52 31.38 0.36
CA SER A 539 47.48 32.84 0.16
C SER A 539 48.87 33.48 0.09
N THR A 540 48.94 34.76 -0.27
CA THR A 540 50.20 35.50 -0.39
C THR A 540 50.76 35.83 1.00
N PRO A 541 52.04 35.53 1.30
CA PRO A 541 52.64 35.81 2.60
C PRO A 541 52.88 37.31 2.81
N ARG A 542 52.85 37.74 4.07
CA ARG A 542 53.10 39.11 4.52
C ARG A 542 54.29 39.17 5.47
N ILE A 543 55.00 40.30 5.48
CA ILE A 543 55.98 40.62 6.53
C ILE A 543 55.31 41.53 7.56
N SER A 544 55.42 41.21 8.84
CA SER A 544 54.99 42.06 9.97
C SER A 544 56.17 42.49 10.83
N GLY A 545 55.98 43.58 11.58
CA GLY A 545 57.00 44.22 12.41
C GLY A 545 57.55 45.53 11.80
N THR A 546 58.32 46.27 12.59
CA THR A 546 58.95 47.53 12.15
C THR A 546 60.21 47.25 11.35
N VAL A 547 60.25 47.73 10.11
CA VAL A 547 61.36 47.49 9.15
C VAL A 547 62.56 48.37 9.48
N LYS A 548 63.32 47.97 10.50
CA LYS A 548 64.47 48.72 11.06
C LYS A 548 65.59 47.75 11.45
N VAL A 549 66.85 48.17 11.31
CA VAL A 549 68.01 47.40 11.81
C VAL A 549 67.83 47.03 13.28
N GLY A 550 68.08 45.77 13.62
CA GLY A 550 67.97 45.24 14.99
C GLY A 550 66.54 44.92 15.46
N ARG A 551 65.49 45.21 14.67
CA ARG A 551 64.09 44.90 15.03
C ARG A 551 63.63 43.61 14.34
N ARG A 552 62.94 42.74 15.08
CA ARG A 552 62.45 41.45 14.56
C ARG A 552 61.31 41.68 13.56
N LEU A 553 61.44 41.06 12.40
CA LEU A 553 60.39 40.90 11.41
C LEU A 553 59.88 39.45 11.42
N SER A 554 58.58 39.27 11.24
CA SER A 554 57.93 37.97 11.19
C SER A 554 57.29 37.74 9.82
N ALA A 555 57.52 36.56 9.24
CA ALA A 555 56.85 36.12 8.03
C ALA A 555 55.52 35.48 8.39
N LEU A 556 54.43 36.15 8.06
CA LEU A 556 53.08 35.63 8.18
C LEU A 556 52.74 34.88 6.89
N ARG A 557 52.74 33.55 6.97
CA ARG A 557 52.61 32.64 5.82
C ARG A 557 51.24 32.66 5.12
N GLY A 558 50.19 33.17 5.77
CA GLY A 558 48.83 33.12 5.25
C GLY A 558 48.14 31.77 5.44
N THR A 559 47.03 31.54 4.73
CA THR A 559 46.29 30.28 4.72
C THR A 559 46.97 29.29 3.78
N TRP A 560 46.97 28.01 4.15
CA TRP A 560 47.52 26.92 3.34
C TRP A 560 46.68 25.66 3.57
N THR A 561 46.71 24.72 2.63
CA THR A 561 46.16 23.37 2.84
C THR A 561 46.69 22.77 4.14
N SER A 562 45.80 22.20 4.96
CA SER A 562 46.17 21.59 6.24
C SER A 562 47.24 20.49 6.09
N GLY A 563 48.15 20.40 7.06
CA GLY A 563 49.28 19.45 7.06
C GLY A 563 50.46 19.85 6.15
N THR A 564 50.48 21.06 5.62
CA THR A 564 51.62 21.58 4.84
C THR A 564 52.78 21.94 5.77
N THR A 565 54.00 21.59 5.38
CA THR A 565 55.26 21.97 6.03
C THR A 565 55.93 23.12 5.29
N PHE A 566 56.72 23.94 5.97
CA PHE A 566 57.18 25.23 5.43
C PHE A 566 58.68 25.46 5.60
N SER A 567 59.28 26.09 4.58
CA SER A 567 60.61 26.68 4.69
C SER A 567 60.59 28.14 4.20
N TYR A 568 61.52 28.94 4.73
CA TYR A 568 61.58 30.38 4.48
C TYR A 568 62.93 30.78 3.87
N ARG A 569 62.94 31.86 3.09
CA ARG A 569 64.17 32.56 2.69
C ARG A 569 63.90 34.05 2.58
N TRP A 570 64.70 34.86 3.28
CA TRP A 570 64.64 36.31 3.21
C TRP A 570 65.56 36.86 2.13
N TYR A 571 65.14 37.94 1.49
CA TYR A 571 65.84 38.61 0.39
C TYR A 571 65.89 40.11 0.65
N ALA A 572 67.00 40.75 0.28
CA ALA A 572 67.16 42.20 0.30
C ALA A 572 67.39 42.70 -1.14
N ASN A 573 66.52 43.59 -1.63
CA ASN A 573 66.50 44.04 -3.03
C ASN A 573 66.59 42.88 -4.04
N GLY A 574 65.89 41.77 -3.77
CA GLY A 574 65.89 40.59 -4.64
C GLY A 574 67.06 39.63 -4.47
N LYS A 575 68.13 39.98 -3.72
CA LYS A 575 69.25 39.09 -3.42
C LYS A 575 69.02 38.30 -2.14
N ALA A 576 69.25 36.98 -2.17
CA ALA A 576 69.06 36.11 -1.01
C ALA A 576 70.01 36.52 0.13
N ILE A 577 69.47 36.61 1.35
CA ILE A 577 70.24 36.90 2.55
C ILE A 577 70.84 35.58 3.07
N TYR A 578 72.14 35.58 3.33
CA TYR A 578 72.85 34.40 3.81
C TYR A 578 72.26 33.89 5.13
N ARG A 579 71.99 32.57 5.20
CA ARG A 579 71.39 31.84 6.35
C ARG A 579 70.04 32.34 6.88
N ALA A 580 69.44 33.39 6.32
CA ALA A 580 68.14 33.92 6.74
C ALA A 580 66.98 33.01 6.25
N THR A 581 66.79 31.89 6.95
CA THR A 581 65.88 30.79 6.57
C THR A 581 64.77 30.50 7.57
N ARG A 582 64.74 31.24 8.68
CA ARG A 582 63.71 31.12 9.72
C ARG A 582 62.46 31.93 9.34
N SER A 583 61.33 31.61 9.98
CA SER A 583 60.07 32.38 9.89
C SER A 583 60.20 33.81 10.42
N THR A 584 61.31 34.14 11.09
CA THR A 584 61.64 35.47 11.58
C THR A 584 63.02 35.90 11.08
N TYR A 585 63.21 37.20 10.94
CA TYR A 585 64.49 37.79 10.55
C TYR A 585 64.73 39.10 11.29
N VAL A 586 65.96 39.32 11.74
CA VAL A 586 66.41 40.58 12.34
C VAL A 586 67.33 41.27 11.33
N PRO A 587 66.92 42.40 10.70
CA PRO A 587 67.74 43.11 9.74
C PRO A 587 69.06 43.58 10.38
N THR A 588 70.17 43.31 9.70
CA THR A 588 71.51 43.77 10.10
C THR A 588 71.87 45.08 9.38
N ARG A 589 72.95 45.75 9.79
CA ARG A 589 73.45 46.96 9.10
C ARG A 589 73.66 46.73 7.59
N GLY A 590 74.06 45.53 7.16
CA GLY A 590 74.30 45.19 5.76
C GLY A 590 73.06 45.17 4.85
N VAL A 591 71.85 45.26 5.42
CA VAL A 591 70.59 45.41 4.67
C VAL A 591 69.91 46.76 4.86
N LYS A 592 70.53 47.70 5.57
CA LYS A 592 70.04 49.09 5.70
C LYS A 592 69.83 49.71 4.32
N GLY A 593 68.74 50.46 4.15
CA GLY A 593 68.35 51.08 2.89
C GLY A 593 67.75 50.12 1.84
N LYS A 594 67.75 48.80 2.09
CA LYS A 594 67.18 47.81 1.15
C LYS A 594 65.72 47.50 1.50
N ARG A 595 64.93 47.09 0.51
CA ARG A 595 63.57 46.54 0.72
C ARG A 595 63.65 45.03 0.89
N LEU A 596 62.90 44.50 1.84
CA LEU A 596 62.90 43.08 2.16
C LEU A 596 61.71 42.36 1.51
N THR A 597 61.93 41.11 1.14
CA THR A 597 60.87 40.14 0.78
C THR A 597 61.19 38.80 1.43
N VAL A 598 60.16 37.99 1.67
CA VAL A 598 60.32 36.61 2.13
C VAL A 598 59.65 35.68 1.13
N LYS A 599 60.37 34.62 0.72
CA LYS A 599 59.80 33.48 0.02
C LYS A 599 59.42 32.41 1.04
N VAL A 600 58.19 31.94 0.96
CA VAL A 600 57.64 30.83 1.75
C VAL A 600 57.40 29.66 0.81
N THR A 601 58.05 28.53 1.06
CA THR A 601 57.87 27.29 0.27
C THR A 601 57.04 26.31 1.08
N GLY A 602 55.87 25.93 0.58
CA GLY A 602 55.00 24.92 1.17
C GLY A 602 55.20 23.55 0.54
N ARG A 603 55.33 22.51 1.37
CA ARG A 603 55.49 21.11 0.97
C ARG A 603 54.51 20.21 1.70
N LYS A 604 53.85 19.31 0.98
CA LYS A 604 53.01 18.25 1.55
C LYS A 604 53.22 16.98 0.73
N SER A 605 53.36 15.83 1.40
CA SER A 605 53.57 14.55 0.72
C SER A 605 52.45 14.29 -0.27
N GLY A 606 52.80 13.99 -1.52
CA GLY A 606 51.83 13.76 -2.59
C GLY A 606 51.32 15.01 -3.32
N TYR A 607 51.75 16.21 -2.95
CA TYR A 607 51.31 17.48 -3.56
C TYR A 607 52.45 18.18 -4.30
N THR A 608 52.11 18.96 -5.33
CA THR A 608 53.05 19.86 -5.99
C THR A 608 53.54 20.91 -5.01
N THR A 609 54.86 21.06 -4.88
CA THR A 609 55.48 22.07 -4.02
C THR A 609 55.21 23.46 -4.58
N VAL A 610 54.84 24.41 -3.72
CA VAL A 610 54.55 25.79 -4.13
C VAL A 610 55.39 26.78 -3.33
N THR A 611 55.97 27.76 -4.04
CA THR A 611 56.65 28.90 -3.43
C THR A 611 55.85 30.17 -3.66
N ARG A 612 55.66 30.97 -2.60
CA ARG A 612 55.03 32.30 -2.65
C ARG A 612 55.96 33.35 -2.07
N THR A 613 55.96 34.55 -2.66
CA THR A 613 56.80 35.67 -2.25
C THR A 613 55.94 36.76 -1.65
N SER A 614 56.39 37.38 -0.55
CA SER A 614 55.70 38.53 0.01
C SER A 614 55.82 39.78 -0.86
N ALA A 615 54.93 40.75 -0.66
CA ALA A 615 55.18 42.11 -1.11
C ALA A 615 56.49 42.66 -0.52
N ARG A 616 57.10 43.63 -1.21
CA ARG A 616 58.32 44.33 -0.76
C ARG A 616 57.97 45.26 0.41
N THR A 617 58.73 45.20 1.49
CA THR A 617 58.61 46.14 2.61
C THR A 617 58.95 47.58 2.19
N THR A 618 58.75 48.54 3.09
CA THR A 618 59.49 49.82 3.07
C THR A 618 61.00 49.56 3.22
N THR A 619 61.83 50.57 2.98
CA THR A 619 63.29 50.45 3.16
C THR A 619 63.65 50.25 4.63
N VAL A 620 64.65 49.40 4.90
CA VAL A 620 65.15 49.18 6.26
C VAL A 620 65.80 50.46 6.78
N LYS A 621 65.19 51.06 7.81
CA LYS A 621 65.71 52.24 8.52
C LYS A 621 66.92 51.92 9.39
#